data_AF-A0A7K4DEN8-F1
#
_entry.id   AF-A0A7K4DEN8-F1
#
_cell.length_a   1.000
_cell.length_b   1.000
_cell.length_c   1.000
_cell.angle_alpha   90.00
_cell.angle_beta   90.00
_cell.angle_gamma   90.00
#
_symmetry.space_group_name_H-M   'P 1'
#
loop_
_entity.id
_entity.type
_entity.pdbx_description
1 polymer ?
#
loop_
_entity_poly.entity_id
_entity_poly.type
_entity_poly.pdbx_seq_one_letter_code
_entity_poly.pdbx_strand_id
1 'polypeptide(L)'
;LGQEIARMITGALGGRYTTHPKLVGEKDGKALYRVTYSIRLPYYQKGDVVVSRGDYFEVREIERQQRLRVFDLKAGVARTLTEAEVERCIGNVREAESALVVFTQPDVVGLMDPKTYLTRELDAVPWTFPVEGEPIRVVRDEEQDRLVIVG
;
A
#
# COMPACT_ATOMS: atom_id res chain seq x y z
N LEU A 1 -7.43 -1.25 27.08
CA LEU A 1 -6.93 -0.07 26.34
C LEU A 1 -5.60 -0.30 25.63
N GLY A 2 -4.45 -0.46 26.31
CA GLY A 2 -3.15 -0.60 25.63
C GLY A 2 -3.06 -1.77 24.63
N GLN A 3 -3.55 -2.96 25.01
CA GLN A 3 -3.60 -4.13 24.13
C GLN A 3 -4.51 -3.92 22.92
N GLU A 4 -5.61 -3.20 23.10
CA GLU A 4 -6.58 -2.94 22.05
C GLU A 4 -6.02 -1.96 21.02
N ILE A 5 -5.32 -0.91 21.47
CA ILE A 5 -4.57 0.01 20.61
C ILE A 5 -3.50 -0.77 19.83
N ALA A 6 -2.70 -1.60 20.49
CA ALA A 6 -1.69 -2.41 19.82
C ALA A 6 -2.30 -3.34 18.75
N ARG A 7 -3.42 -3.99 19.06
CA ARG A 7 -4.17 -4.84 18.12
C ARG A 7 -4.70 -4.05 16.93
N MET A 8 -5.28 -2.85 17.16
CA MET A 8 -5.77 -1.99 16.10
C MET A 8 -4.65 -1.55 15.16
N ILE A 9 -3.51 -1.10 15.70
CA ILE A 9 -2.33 -0.71 14.92
C ILE A 9 -1.85 -1.88 14.06
N THR A 10 -1.63 -3.05 14.67
CA THR A 10 -1.14 -4.22 13.90
C THR A 10 -2.18 -4.80 12.94
N GLY A 11 -3.47 -4.56 13.18
CA GLY A 11 -4.54 -4.96 12.26
C GLY A 11 -4.60 -4.08 11.02
N ALA A 12 -4.42 -2.76 11.19
CA ALA A 12 -4.46 -1.80 10.09
C ALA A 12 -3.17 -1.82 9.23
N LEU A 13 -2.01 -1.87 9.90
CA LEU A 13 -0.69 -1.70 9.30
C LEU A 13 0.11 -3.01 9.18
N GLY A 14 -0.45 -4.13 9.63
CA GLY A 14 0.27 -5.40 9.74
C GLY A 14 1.28 -5.42 10.90
N GLY A 15 2.14 -6.44 10.90
CA GLY A 15 3.19 -6.59 11.92
C GLY A 15 2.74 -7.34 13.16
N ARG A 16 3.48 -7.17 14.26
CA ARG A 16 3.26 -7.89 15.53
C ARG A 16 3.53 -7.00 16.72
N TYR A 17 2.90 -7.31 17.85
CA TYR A 17 3.18 -6.66 19.13
C TYR A 17 3.54 -7.69 20.20
N THR A 18 4.32 -7.27 21.19
CA THR A 18 4.64 -8.05 22.40
C THR A 18 4.32 -7.24 23.65
N THR A 19 3.99 -7.92 24.74
CA THR A 19 3.61 -7.30 26.02
C THR A 19 4.60 -7.65 27.12
N HIS A 20 4.99 -6.64 27.90
CA HIS A 20 5.96 -6.75 28.98
C HIS A 20 5.42 -6.10 30.26
N PRO A 21 4.66 -6.84 31.08
CA PRO A 21 4.15 -6.35 32.36
C PRO A 21 5.24 -6.35 33.43
N LYS A 22 5.37 -5.24 34.18
CA LYS A 22 6.28 -5.11 35.32
C LYS A 22 5.51 -4.63 36.55
N LEU A 23 5.68 -5.32 37.68
CA LEU A 23 5.19 -4.85 38.98
C LEU A 23 5.97 -3.58 39.37
N VAL A 24 5.26 -2.49 39.64
CA VAL A 24 5.87 -1.20 40.00
C VAL A 24 5.55 -0.75 41.42
N GLY A 25 4.63 -1.45 42.10
CA GLY A 25 4.31 -1.19 43.49
C GLY A 25 3.05 -1.92 43.92
N GLU A 26 2.54 -1.52 45.07
CA GLU A 26 1.31 -2.03 45.65
C GLU A 26 0.49 -0.83 46.14
N LYS A 27 -0.81 -0.84 45.89
CA LYS A 27 -1.75 0.18 46.36
C LYS A 27 -2.98 -0.52 46.93
N ASP A 28 -3.29 -0.24 48.20
CA ASP A 28 -4.44 -0.82 48.91
C ASP A 28 -4.50 -2.35 48.86
N GLY A 29 -3.35 -3.03 49.02
CA GLY A 29 -3.26 -4.49 48.96
C GLY A 29 -3.26 -5.07 47.54
N LYS A 30 -3.34 -4.24 46.50
CA LYS A 30 -3.37 -4.67 45.10
C LYS A 30 -2.07 -4.34 44.38
N ALA A 31 -1.52 -5.35 43.72
CA ALA A 31 -0.35 -5.23 42.86
C ALA A 31 -0.59 -4.25 41.71
N LEU A 32 0.25 -3.22 41.60
CA LEU A 32 0.20 -2.22 40.54
C LEU A 32 1.20 -2.56 39.44
N TYR A 33 0.70 -2.77 38.23
CA TYR A 33 1.54 -3.13 37.07
C TYR A 33 1.66 -1.98 36.08
N ARG A 34 2.86 -1.81 35.52
CA ARG A 34 3.10 -1.05 34.29
C ARG A 34 3.28 -2.03 33.14
N VAL A 35 2.43 -1.94 32.12
CA VAL A 35 2.50 -2.82 30.94
C VAL A 35 3.09 -2.05 29.77
N THR A 36 4.18 -2.56 29.20
CA THR A 36 4.79 -2.00 27.99
C THR A 36 4.33 -2.81 26.77
N TYR A 37 3.92 -2.13 25.71
CA TYR A 37 3.57 -2.73 24.42
C TYR A 37 4.62 -2.36 23.39
N SER A 38 5.35 -3.34 22.87
CA SER A 38 6.34 -3.12 21.82
C SER A 38 5.77 -3.58 20.48
N ILE A 39 5.69 -2.67 19.51
CA ILE A 39 5.11 -2.90 18.18
C ILE A 39 6.24 -2.93 17.16
N ARG A 40 6.24 -3.96 16.32
CA ARG A 40 7.13 -4.09 15.17
C ARG A 40 6.28 -4.10 13.90
N LEU A 41 6.31 -2.97 13.20
CA LEU A 41 5.67 -2.81 11.91
C LEU A 41 6.55 -3.40 10.79
N PRO A 42 5.95 -3.96 9.74
CA PRO A 42 6.68 -4.33 8.54
C PRO A 42 7.09 -3.08 7.77
N TYR A 43 8.15 -3.19 6.95
CA TYR A 43 8.54 -2.10 6.05
C TYR A 43 7.49 -1.85 4.96
N TYR A 44 6.86 -2.93 4.48
CA TYR A 44 5.80 -2.88 3.47
C TYR A 44 4.50 -3.41 4.04
N GLN A 45 3.39 -2.95 3.46
CA GLN A 45 2.03 -3.31 3.82
C GLN A 45 1.28 -3.85 2.60
N LYS A 46 0.22 -4.62 2.85
CA LYS A 46 -0.68 -5.03 1.77
C LYS A 46 -1.29 -3.79 1.13
N GLY A 47 -1.22 -3.72 -0.19
CA GLY A 47 -1.69 -2.62 -1.00
C GLY A 47 -0.62 -1.57 -1.30
N ASP A 48 0.61 -1.70 -0.78
CA ASP A 48 1.68 -0.78 -1.17
C ASP A 48 1.96 -0.90 -2.66
N VAL A 49 2.13 0.23 -3.33
CA VAL A 49 2.57 0.31 -4.72
C VAL A 49 4.05 0.61 -4.70
N VAL A 50 4.84 -0.35 -5.15
CA VAL A 50 6.30 -0.31 -5.11
C VAL A 50 6.87 -0.34 -6.52
N VAL A 51 8.10 0.18 -6.64
CA VAL A 51 8.83 0.19 -7.90
C VAL A 51 10.05 -0.71 -7.79
N SER A 52 10.25 -1.53 -8.81
CA SER A 52 11.39 -2.40 -8.95
C SER A 52 11.78 -2.48 -10.41
N ARG A 53 13.05 -2.21 -10.73
CA ARG A 53 13.59 -2.22 -12.10
C ARG A 53 12.78 -1.33 -13.06
N GLY A 54 12.24 -0.22 -12.55
CA GLY A 54 11.43 0.73 -13.31
C GLY A 54 9.97 0.35 -13.55
N ASP A 55 9.52 -0.84 -13.16
CA ASP A 55 8.12 -1.27 -13.25
C ASP A 55 7.40 -1.12 -11.90
N TYR A 56 6.07 -1.00 -11.96
CA TYR A 56 5.20 -0.79 -10.80
C TYR A 56 4.51 -2.08 -10.38
N PHE A 57 4.49 -2.35 -9.08
CA PHE A 57 3.93 -3.54 -8.49
C PHE A 57 3.06 -3.23 -7.28
N GLU A 58 1.91 -3.87 -7.16
CA GLU A 58 1.09 -3.81 -5.95
C GLU A 58 1.42 -4.99 -5.02
N VAL A 59 1.78 -4.71 -3.78
CA VAL A 59 2.01 -5.72 -2.74
C VAL A 59 0.69 -6.37 -2.35
N ARG A 60 0.49 -7.64 -2.72
CA ARG A 60 -0.72 -8.41 -2.35
C ARG A 60 -0.55 -9.18 -1.04
N GLU A 61 0.67 -9.63 -0.75
CA GLU A 61 0.99 -10.37 0.48
C GLU A 61 2.47 -10.17 0.89
N ILE A 62 2.74 -10.18 2.19
CA ILE A 62 4.09 -10.12 2.75
C ILE A 62 4.39 -11.50 3.34
N GLU A 63 5.36 -12.17 2.75
CA GLU A 63 5.78 -13.50 3.16
C GLU A 63 6.90 -13.44 4.21
N ARG A 64 7.33 -14.61 4.69
CA ARG A 64 8.52 -14.72 5.53
C ARG A 64 9.78 -14.44 4.69
N GLN A 65 10.90 -14.18 5.36
CA GLN A 65 12.22 -14.02 4.71
C GLN A 65 12.28 -12.84 3.73
N GLN A 66 11.59 -11.73 4.04
CA GLN A 66 11.67 -10.49 3.25
C GLN A 66 11.25 -10.69 1.79
N ARG A 67 10.22 -11.52 1.56
CA ARG A 67 9.61 -11.73 0.24
C ARG A 67 8.23 -11.10 0.19
N LEU A 68 7.92 -10.52 -0.95
CA LEU A 68 6.66 -9.85 -1.25
C LEU A 68 6.01 -10.57 -2.42
N ARG A 69 4.78 -11.04 -2.23
CA ARG A 69 3.95 -11.47 -3.35
C ARG A 69 3.27 -10.23 -3.91
N VAL A 70 3.55 -9.94 -5.16
CA VAL A 70 3.14 -8.69 -5.80
C VAL A 70 2.33 -8.96 -7.06
N PHE A 71 1.56 -7.97 -7.49
CA PHE A 71 0.84 -7.94 -8.74
C PHE A 71 1.51 -6.92 -9.66
N ASP A 72 1.98 -7.38 -10.81
CA ASP A 72 2.59 -6.53 -11.84
C ASP A 72 1.51 -5.64 -12.48
N LEU A 73 1.58 -4.33 -12.23
CA LEU A 73 0.56 -3.38 -12.68
C LEU A 73 0.62 -3.12 -14.18
N LYS A 74 1.69 -3.53 -14.86
CA LYS A 74 1.82 -3.44 -16.31
C LYS A 74 1.32 -4.71 -16.99
N ALA A 75 1.79 -5.87 -16.56
CA ALA A 75 1.49 -7.15 -17.19
C ALA A 75 0.21 -7.82 -16.66
N GLY A 76 -0.28 -7.43 -15.48
CA GLY A 76 -1.47 -8.02 -14.88
C GLY A 76 -1.27 -9.42 -14.29
N VAL A 77 -0.04 -9.76 -13.88
CA VAL A 77 0.29 -11.11 -13.39
C VAL A 77 0.93 -11.07 -12.00
N ALA A 78 0.73 -12.13 -11.23
CA ALA A 78 1.39 -12.27 -9.93
C ALA A 78 2.89 -12.56 -10.10
N ARG A 79 3.72 -11.91 -9.28
CA ARG A 79 5.18 -12.06 -9.20
C ARG A 79 5.59 -12.18 -7.74
N THR A 80 6.85 -12.51 -7.51
CA THR A 80 7.47 -12.42 -6.19
C THR A 80 8.70 -11.56 -6.28
N LEU A 81 8.82 -10.58 -5.38
CA LEU A 81 9.99 -9.75 -5.19
C LEU A 81 10.59 -10.02 -3.81
N THR A 82 11.87 -9.78 -3.66
CA THR A 82 12.51 -9.60 -2.34
C THR A 82 12.44 -8.12 -1.93
N GLU A 83 12.47 -7.83 -0.63
CA GLU A 83 12.50 -6.44 -0.15
C GLU A 83 13.72 -5.66 -0.69
N ALA A 84 14.82 -6.35 -0.98
CA ALA A 84 16.04 -5.76 -1.55
C ALA A 84 15.90 -5.39 -3.04
N GLU A 85 14.92 -5.96 -3.74
CA GLU A 85 14.62 -5.59 -5.14
C GLU A 85 13.71 -4.37 -5.23
N VAL A 86 13.09 -3.94 -4.12
CA VAL A 86 12.26 -2.75 -4.10
C VAL A 86 13.15 -1.51 -4.01
N GLU A 87 13.01 -0.63 -4.99
CA GLU A 87 13.76 0.62 -5.07
C GLU A 87 13.07 1.73 -4.26
N ARG A 88 11.74 1.78 -4.33
CA ARG A 88 10.90 2.80 -3.68
C ARG A 88 9.46 2.35 -3.54
N CYS A 89 8.75 2.94 -2.58
CA CYS A 89 7.30 2.84 -2.42
C CYS A 89 6.68 4.19 -2.77
N ILE A 90 5.69 4.20 -3.67
CA ILE A 90 5.07 5.43 -4.18
C ILE A 90 3.70 5.72 -3.54
N GLY A 91 3.22 4.82 -2.68
CA GLY A 91 1.94 5.00 -1.98
C GLY A 91 1.26 3.67 -1.70
N ASN A 92 0.02 3.73 -1.23
CA ASN A 92 -0.80 2.55 -0.99
C ASN A 92 -2.12 2.68 -1.76
N VAL A 93 -2.60 1.58 -2.34
CA VAL A 93 -3.86 1.56 -3.10
C VAL A 93 -5.05 1.99 -2.27
N ARG A 94 -5.01 1.95 -0.93
CA ARG A 94 -6.08 2.48 -0.06
C ARG A 94 -6.21 4.00 -0.15
N GLU A 95 -5.11 4.68 -0.46
CA GLU A 95 -5.02 6.14 -0.61
C GLU A 95 -5.08 6.57 -2.08
N ALA A 96 -5.39 5.64 -2.98
CA ALA A 96 -5.51 5.93 -4.41
C ALA A 96 -6.55 7.04 -4.68
N GLU A 97 -6.16 8.00 -5.52
CA GLU A 97 -7.00 9.09 -5.99
C GLU A 97 -7.95 8.59 -7.08
N SER A 98 -9.07 9.29 -7.26
CA SER A 98 -10.04 8.99 -8.32
C SER A 98 -9.79 9.91 -9.51
N ALA A 99 -9.30 9.35 -10.62
CA ALA A 99 -9.10 10.05 -11.89
C ALA A 99 -10.27 9.77 -12.84
N LEU A 100 -10.73 10.76 -13.60
CA LEU A 100 -11.79 10.57 -14.59
C LEU A 100 -11.20 10.00 -15.88
N VAL A 101 -11.79 8.93 -16.42
CA VAL A 101 -11.44 8.44 -17.76
C VAL A 101 -12.05 9.38 -18.80
N VAL A 102 -11.20 10.09 -19.52
CA VAL A 102 -11.61 11.07 -20.55
C VAL A 102 -11.89 10.38 -21.88
N PHE A 103 -11.03 9.44 -22.27
CA PHE A 103 -11.19 8.65 -23.48
C PHE A 103 -10.46 7.30 -23.37
N THR A 104 -10.85 6.31 -24.18
CA THR A 104 -10.12 5.05 -24.34
C THR A 104 -9.82 4.74 -25.80
N GLN A 105 -8.61 4.22 -26.05
CA GLN A 105 -8.12 3.73 -27.32
C GLN A 105 -7.49 2.35 -27.10
N PRO A 106 -7.22 1.54 -28.16
CA PRO A 106 -6.75 0.17 -28.00
C PRO A 106 -5.55 -0.03 -27.05
N ASP A 107 -4.58 0.89 -27.11
CA ASP A 107 -3.34 0.79 -26.30
C ASP A 107 -3.14 1.98 -25.36
N VAL A 108 -4.07 2.95 -25.34
CA VAL A 108 -3.91 4.21 -24.60
C VAL A 108 -5.21 4.59 -23.89
N VAL A 109 -5.08 5.09 -22.68
CA VAL A 109 -6.17 5.62 -21.86
C VAL A 109 -5.85 7.05 -21.47
N GLY A 110 -6.76 7.98 -21.77
CA GLY A 110 -6.65 9.37 -21.34
C GLY A 110 -7.31 9.57 -19.99
N LEU A 111 -6.55 9.95 -18.97
CA LEU A 111 -7.05 10.22 -17.61
C LEU A 111 -6.97 11.70 -17.29
N MET A 112 -8.02 12.26 -16.70
CA MET A 112 -7.95 13.59 -16.09
C MET A 112 -7.22 13.48 -14.76
N ASP A 113 -6.07 14.12 -14.67
CA ASP A 113 -5.29 14.20 -13.45
C ASP A 113 -6.10 14.93 -12.35
N PRO A 114 -6.35 14.29 -11.20
CA PRO A 114 -7.21 14.87 -10.15
C PRO A 114 -6.60 16.09 -9.45
N LYS A 115 -5.28 16.28 -9.52
CA LYS A 115 -4.58 17.44 -8.94
C LYS A 115 -4.47 18.59 -9.92
N THR A 116 -4.18 18.30 -11.19
CA THR A 116 -3.86 19.33 -12.20
C THR A 116 -4.99 19.60 -13.19
N TYR A 117 -6.00 18.73 -13.24
CA TYR A 117 -7.10 18.74 -14.22
C TYR A 117 -6.65 18.63 -15.69
N LEU A 118 -5.38 18.32 -15.93
CA LEU A 118 -4.85 18.07 -17.26
C LEU A 118 -5.09 16.62 -17.66
N THR A 119 -5.39 16.38 -18.93
CA THR A 119 -5.46 15.03 -19.49
C THR A 119 -4.05 14.46 -19.62
N ARG A 120 -3.85 13.26 -19.08
CA ARG A 120 -2.61 12.48 -19.18
C ARG A 120 -2.89 11.16 -19.89
N GLU A 121 -2.05 10.84 -20.85
CA GLU A 121 -2.12 9.59 -21.61
C GLU A 121 -1.29 8.52 -20.90
N LEU A 122 -1.90 7.36 -20.67
CA LEU A 122 -1.25 6.20 -20.07
C LEU A 122 -1.44 5.01 -20.99
N ASP A 123 -0.47 4.08 -20.97
CA ASP A 123 -0.62 2.79 -21.63
C ASP A 123 -1.81 2.03 -21.03
N ALA A 124 -2.64 1.44 -21.89
CA ALA A 124 -3.69 0.53 -21.47
C ALA A 124 -3.07 -0.72 -20.82
N VAL A 125 -3.69 -1.23 -19.76
CA VAL A 125 -3.23 -2.41 -19.03
C VAL A 125 -4.23 -3.56 -19.15
N PRO A 126 -3.79 -4.82 -19.27
CA PRO A 126 -4.65 -5.93 -19.69
C PRO A 126 -5.62 -6.43 -18.60
N TRP A 127 -5.48 -5.96 -17.37
CA TRP A 127 -6.21 -6.47 -16.21
C TRP A 127 -7.37 -5.56 -15.76
N THR A 128 -7.61 -4.45 -16.47
CA THR A 128 -8.72 -3.54 -16.21
C THR A 128 -9.34 -3.04 -17.51
N PHE A 129 -10.58 -2.58 -17.43
CA PHE A 129 -11.35 -2.09 -18.58
C PHE A 129 -11.90 -0.71 -18.25
N PRO A 130 -11.12 0.37 -18.47
CA PRO A 130 -11.59 1.73 -18.22
C PRO A 130 -12.78 2.07 -19.10
N VAL A 131 -13.77 2.78 -18.53
CA VAL A 131 -14.98 3.21 -19.22
C VAL A 131 -14.98 4.74 -19.28
N GLU A 132 -15.19 5.32 -20.45
CA GLU A 132 -15.22 6.77 -20.63
C GLU A 132 -16.30 7.42 -19.75
N GLY A 133 -15.94 8.52 -19.08
CA GLY A 133 -16.82 9.22 -18.14
C GLY A 133 -16.90 8.58 -16.75
N GLU A 134 -16.30 7.41 -16.53
CA GLU A 134 -16.23 6.77 -15.22
C GLU A 134 -14.92 7.06 -14.47
N PRO A 135 -14.94 7.05 -13.13
CA PRO A 135 -13.72 7.17 -12.34
C PRO A 135 -12.90 5.87 -12.36
N ILE A 136 -11.58 6.02 -12.40
CA ILE A 136 -10.61 4.95 -12.18
C ILE A 136 -9.66 5.32 -11.04
N ARG A 137 -9.13 4.32 -10.33
CA ARG A 137 -8.23 4.52 -9.19
C ARG A 137 -6.79 4.63 -9.67
N VAL A 138 -6.09 5.66 -9.20
CA VAL A 138 -4.68 5.90 -9.53
C VAL A 138 -3.86 6.22 -8.30
N VAL A 139 -2.59 5.83 -8.32
CA VAL A 139 -1.57 6.31 -7.39
C VAL A 139 -0.61 7.20 -8.17
N ARG A 140 -0.20 8.33 -7.59
CA ARG A 140 0.78 9.22 -8.19
C ARG A 140 2.18 8.83 -7.77
N ASP A 141 3.04 8.70 -8.76
CA ASP A 141 4.46 8.75 -8.59
C ASP A 141 4.93 10.21 -8.64
N GLU A 142 5.23 10.80 -7.48
CA GLU A 142 5.70 12.19 -7.37
C GLU A 142 7.11 12.38 -7.96
N GLU A 143 7.94 11.34 -8.02
CA GLU A 143 9.31 11.44 -8.53
C GLU A 143 9.35 11.49 -10.05
N GLN A 144 8.50 10.69 -10.71
CA GLN A 144 8.39 10.66 -12.17
C GLN A 144 7.26 11.54 -12.72
N ASP A 145 6.50 12.21 -11.84
CA ASP A 145 5.24 12.90 -12.15
C ASP A 145 4.35 12.03 -13.05
N ARG A 146 4.05 10.79 -12.62
CA ARG A 146 3.27 9.81 -13.40
C ARG A 146 2.07 9.31 -12.61
N LEU A 147 0.95 9.10 -13.30
CA LEU A 147 -0.19 8.37 -12.76
C LEU A 147 -0.05 6.88 -13.04
N VAL A 148 -0.34 6.05 -12.05
CA VAL A 148 -0.28 4.59 -12.12
C VAL A 148 -1.66 4.04 -11.81
N ILE A 149 -2.27 3.31 -12.74
CA ILE A 149 -3.58 2.68 -12.54
C ILE A 149 -3.44 1.53 -11.55
N VAL A 150 -4.36 1.46 -10.57
CA VAL A 150 -4.35 0.43 -9.51
C VAL A 150 -5.74 -0.23 -9.36
N GLY A 151 -5.76 -1.47 -8.84
CA GLY A 151 -6.95 -2.31 -8.69
C GLY A 151 -7.21 -2.79 -7.27
#